data_AF-X6KC13-F1
#
_entry.id   AF-X6KC13-F1
#
_cell.length_a   1.000
_cell.length_b   1.000
_cell.length_c   1.000
_cell.angle_alpha   90.00
_cell.angle_beta   90.00
_cell.angle_gamma   90.00
#
_symmetry.space_group_name_H-M   'P 1'
#
loop_
_entity.id
_entity.type
_entity.pdbx_description
1 polymer ?
#
loop_
_entity_poly.entity_id
_entity_poly.type
_entity_poly.pdbx_seq_one_letter_code
_entity_poly.pdbx_strand_id
1 'polypeptide(L)'
;MHRIGRISLAIILSLAVALLSAWSGLAMWYRLPSAELGRAAACAILISFGIGTVMALFSRFRFRAVVLFIAAFAAVLVWWSTIKPLDDAEWAPDVARQVTGTLDGNLLTLKDVRDFEWRSDIDFAEHWTTRTYDLSTVQTADLFMSYWAGPKMAHVMMSFGFSDGRYLAWSIEVRRRVGGKFSPIADLFKSNPLVIIAADERDVIGVRSNVRGEDVQIYRLKASPDAARSLLLEYVSDGNALSTKPAFYNSITTNCTTTIVKMMRAVGDPIPFDWRLIVNGYLPEYAYDRGALDTRLPISTLREFAHIDDRARKSGLSPDFSRLIRVGVPYPHREYRFRKGIADGPKRQGGCLVELALVVSWSSSSCFFASPRRSARASGREIESMAADHV
;
A
#
# COMPACT_ATOMS: atom_id res chain seq x y z
N MET A 1 36.22 -29.66 18.25
CA MET A 1 34.93 -29.56 17.50
C MET A 1 33.70 -29.54 18.41
N HIS A 2 33.48 -30.52 19.31
CA HIS A 2 32.31 -30.56 20.20
C HIS A 2 32.13 -29.35 21.15
N ARG A 3 33.22 -28.78 21.69
CA ARG A 3 33.14 -27.58 22.55
C ARG A 3 32.73 -26.32 21.78
N ILE A 4 33.29 -26.15 20.57
CA ILE A 4 32.98 -25.02 19.68
C ILE A 4 31.51 -25.07 19.26
N GLY A 5 31.02 -26.23 18.79
CA GLY A 5 29.60 -26.39 18.42
C GLY A 5 28.63 -26.14 19.59
N ARG A 6 29.00 -26.54 20.82
CA ARG A 6 28.19 -26.26 22.03
C ARG A 6 28.13 -24.77 22.38
N ILE A 7 29.24 -24.05 22.24
CA ILE A 7 29.29 -22.61 22.50
C ILE A 7 28.50 -21.85 21.43
N SER A 8 28.69 -22.19 20.15
CA SER A 8 27.92 -21.59 19.04
C SER A 8 26.41 -21.80 19.22
N LEU A 9 25.98 -23.01 19.59
CA LEU A 9 24.57 -23.28 19.88
C LEU A 9 24.06 -22.47 21.07
N ALA A 10 24.84 -22.34 22.16
CA ALA A 10 24.45 -21.53 23.31
C ALA A 10 24.32 -20.04 22.95
N ILE A 11 25.17 -19.51 22.07
CA ILE A 11 25.08 -18.13 21.57
C ILE A 11 23.81 -17.95 20.74
N ILE A 12 23.52 -18.85 19.81
CA ILE A 12 22.30 -18.80 18.98
C ILE A 12 21.05 -18.86 19.87
N LEU A 13 21.02 -19.76 20.85
CA LEU A 13 19.92 -19.87 21.81
C LEU A 13 19.80 -18.61 22.67
N SER A 14 20.92 -17.99 23.07
CA SER A 14 20.90 -16.76 23.85
C SER A 14 20.30 -15.60 23.06
N LEU A 15 20.65 -15.47 21.77
CA LEU A 15 20.06 -14.48 20.87
C LEU A 15 18.56 -14.74 20.68
N ALA A 16 18.15 -15.99 20.48
CA ALA A 16 16.75 -16.35 20.38
C ALA A 16 15.97 -15.99 21.65
N VAL A 17 16.49 -16.36 22.83
CA VAL A 17 15.89 -16.01 24.14
C VAL A 17 15.77 -14.49 24.30
N ALA A 18 16.83 -13.74 23.98
CA ALA A 18 16.81 -12.28 24.08
C ALA A 18 15.74 -11.65 23.17
N LEU A 19 15.65 -12.09 21.91
CA LEU A 19 14.65 -11.59 20.96
C LEU A 19 13.22 -11.93 21.39
N LEU A 20 12.99 -13.17 21.83
CA LEU A 20 11.67 -13.60 22.30
C LEU A 20 11.26 -12.91 23.60
N SER A 21 12.20 -12.69 24.53
CA SER A 21 11.96 -11.89 25.74
C SER A 21 11.63 -10.43 25.43
N ALA A 22 12.37 -9.82 24.50
CA ALA A 22 12.08 -8.45 24.06
C ALA A 22 10.69 -8.37 23.43
N TRP A 23 10.35 -9.32 22.54
CA TRP A 23 9.03 -9.41 21.93
C TRP A 23 7.93 -9.61 22.99
N SER A 24 8.10 -10.51 23.95
CA SER A 24 7.14 -10.74 25.02
C SER A 24 6.99 -9.53 25.95
N GLY A 25 8.08 -8.82 26.22
CA GLY A 25 8.04 -7.57 26.99
C GLY A 25 7.23 -6.48 26.28
N LEU A 26 7.45 -6.29 24.97
CA LEU A 26 6.68 -5.36 24.14
C LEU A 26 5.20 -5.77 24.07
N ALA A 27 4.91 -7.06 23.92
CA ALA A 27 3.55 -7.58 23.97
C ALA A 27 2.83 -7.20 25.27
N MET A 28 3.49 -7.33 26.42
CA MET A 28 2.93 -6.89 27.70
C MET A 28 2.78 -5.37 27.78
N TRP A 29 3.79 -4.62 27.34
CA TRP A 29 3.76 -3.16 27.38
C TRP A 29 2.58 -2.56 26.61
N TYR A 30 2.28 -3.10 25.44
CA TYR A 30 1.21 -2.57 24.59
C TYR A 30 -0.17 -3.15 24.90
N ARG A 31 -0.28 -4.39 25.36
CA ARG A 31 -1.57 -5.10 25.43
C ARG A 31 -2.00 -5.62 26.79
N LEU A 32 -1.13 -5.60 27.79
CA LEU A 32 -1.56 -6.01 29.13
C LEU A 32 -2.61 -5.01 29.66
N PRO A 33 -3.81 -5.45 30.04
CA PRO A 33 -4.88 -4.57 30.54
C PRO A 33 -4.58 -4.17 31.99
N SER A 34 -3.55 -3.36 32.19
CA SER A 34 -3.09 -2.91 33.48
C SER A 34 -2.62 -1.45 33.41
N ALA A 35 -2.53 -0.79 34.57
CA ALA A 35 -1.90 0.51 34.68
C ALA A 35 -0.45 0.46 34.20
N GLU A 36 0.14 1.62 33.86
CA GLU A 36 1.52 1.72 33.37
C GLU A 36 2.53 0.98 34.24
N LEU A 37 2.41 1.10 35.56
CA LEU A 37 3.28 0.38 36.51
C LEU A 37 3.15 -1.14 36.38
N GLY A 38 1.94 -1.66 36.21
CA GLY A 38 1.72 -3.10 36.02
C GLY A 38 2.29 -3.61 34.70
N ARG A 39 2.16 -2.81 33.63
CA ARG A 39 2.76 -3.09 32.32
C ARG A 39 4.28 -3.08 32.38
N ALA A 40 4.85 -2.06 33.04
CA ALA A 40 6.29 -1.94 33.27
C ALA A 40 6.82 -3.13 34.09
N ALA A 41 6.14 -3.51 35.17
CA ALA A 41 6.51 -4.63 36.01
C ALA A 41 6.48 -5.97 35.23
N ALA A 42 5.42 -6.24 34.47
CA ALA A 42 5.32 -7.44 33.64
C ALA A 42 6.44 -7.51 32.58
N CYS A 43 6.73 -6.38 31.94
CA CYS A 43 7.85 -6.26 30.99
C CYS A 43 9.19 -6.56 31.67
N ALA A 44 9.45 -5.93 32.82
CA ALA A 44 10.67 -6.13 33.60
C ALA A 44 10.84 -7.59 34.07
N ILE A 45 9.76 -8.24 34.50
CA ILE A 45 9.77 -9.66 34.91
C ILE A 45 10.17 -10.56 33.75
N LEU A 46 9.56 -10.39 32.57
CA LEU A 46 9.85 -11.23 31.39
C LEU A 46 11.27 -11.01 30.84
N ILE A 47 11.75 -9.77 30.85
CA ILE A 47 13.12 -9.44 30.46
C ILE A 47 14.11 -10.05 31.46
N SER A 48 13.87 -9.89 32.77
CA SER A 48 14.73 -10.46 33.82
C SER A 48 14.77 -11.98 33.76
N PHE A 49 13.62 -12.62 33.48
CA PHE A 49 13.53 -14.06 33.28
C PHE A 49 14.29 -14.53 32.03
N GLY A 50 14.27 -13.75 30.95
CA GLY A 50 15.10 -13.95 29.76
C GLY A 50 16.60 -13.89 30.06
N ILE A 51 17.03 -12.86 30.77
CA ILE A 51 18.43 -12.69 31.20
C ILE A 51 18.85 -13.86 32.10
N GLY A 52 18.00 -14.26 33.05
CA GLY A 52 18.21 -15.45 33.89
C GLY A 52 18.36 -16.73 33.06
N THR A 53 17.55 -16.89 32.01
CA THR A 53 17.63 -18.03 31.08
C THR A 53 18.95 -18.02 30.31
N VAL A 54 19.37 -16.87 29.78
CA VAL A 54 20.66 -16.71 29.07
C VAL A 54 21.82 -17.09 29.99
N MET A 55 21.86 -16.59 31.23
CA MET A 55 22.89 -16.98 32.21
C MET A 55 22.86 -18.49 32.48
N ALA A 56 21.68 -19.08 32.62
CA ALA A 56 21.52 -20.50 32.90
C ALA A 56 21.91 -21.42 31.72
N LEU A 57 21.89 -20.95 30.47
CA LEU A 57 22.35 -21.71 29.29
C LEU A 57 23.83 -22.11 29.37
N PHE A 58 24.65 -21.30 30.05
CA PHE A 58 26.07 -21.56 30.28
C PHE A 58 26.34 -22.39 31.56
N SER A 59 25.28 -22.84 32.25
CA SER A 59 25.36 -23.62 33.49
C SER A 59 24.92 -25.08 33.31
N ARG A 60 25.01 -25.88 34.38
CA ARG A 60 24.45 -27.24 34.42
C ARG A 60 22.92 -27.29 34.30
N PHE A 61 22.22 -26.17 34.46
CA PHE A 61 20.76 -26.07 34.45
C PHE A 61 20.15 -25.77 33.07
N ARG A 62 20.97 -25.67 32.02
CA ARG A 62 20.55 -25.27 30.65
C ARG A 62 19.25 -25.91 30.16
N PHE A 63 19.06 -27.22 30.37
CA PHE A 63 17.85 -27.91 29.88
C PHE A 63 16.59 -27.43 30.62
N ARG A 64 16.67 -27.31 31.96
CA ARG A 64 15.55 -26.81 32.78
C ARG A 64 15.22 -25.36 32.43
N ALA A 65 16.24 -24.53 32.23
CA ALA A 65 16.06 -23.13 31.83
C ALA A 65 15.33 -23.01 30.49
N VAL A 66 15.74 -23.78 29.48
CA VAL A 66 15.08 -23.78 28.16
C VAL A 66 13.63 -24.26 28.26
N VAL A 67 13.36 -25.34 28.99
CA VAL A 67 11.99 -25.86 29.16
C VAL A 67 11.09 -24.83 29.85
N LEU A 68 11.55 -24.22 30.94
CA LEU A 68 10.80 -23.19 31.65
C LEU A 68 10.58 -21.94 30.78
N PHE A 69 11.59 -21.54 30.01
CA PHE A 69 11.47 -20.44 29.06
C PHE A 69 10.43 -20.70 27.98
N ILE A 70 10.48 -21.87 27.34
CA ILE A 70 9.51 -22.29 26.33
C ILE A 70 8.09 -22.32 26.93
N ALA A 71 7.93 -22.85 28.14
CA ALA A 71 6.63 -22.90 28.80
C ALA A 71 6.07 -21.48 29.09
N ALA A 72 6.90 -20.58 29.61
CA ALA A 72 6.51 -19.19 29.86
C ALA A 72 6.19 -18.46 28.55
N PHE A 73 7.02 -18.61 27.53
CA PHE A 73 6.79 -18.02 26.21
C PHE A 73 5.51 -18.56 25.56
N ALA A 74 5.25 -19.87 25.67
CA ALA A 74 4.01 -20.47 25.18
C ALA A 74 2.78 -19.91 25.91
N ALA A 75 2.85 -19.68 27.23
CA ALA A 75 1.78 -19.02 27.96
C ALA A 75 1.53 -17.59 27.46
N VAL A 76 2.60 -16.82 27.19
CA VAL A 76 2.49 -15.49 26.57
C VAL A 76 1.86 -15.58 25.19
N LEU A 77 2.24 -16.55 24.35
CA LEU A 77 1.66 -16.73 23.02
C LEU A 77 0.17 -17.11 23.06
N VAL A 78 -0.22 -18.00 23.98
CA VAL A 78 -1.63 -18.37 24.18
C VAL A 78 -2.43 -17.14 24.56
N TRP A 79 -2.00 -16.39 25.58
CA TRP A 79 -2.63 -15.13 25.96
C TRP A 79 -2.65 -14.13 24.80
N TRP A 80 -1.54 -13.95 24.09
CA TRP A 80 -1.45 -13.05 22.95
C TRP A 80 -2.46 -13.40 21.85
N SER A 81 -2.66 -14.69 21.59
CA SER A 81 -3.58 -15.19 20.57
C SER A 81 -5.05 -14.91 20.90
N THR A 82 -5.42 -14.81 22.19
CA THR A 82 -6.81 -14.54 22.60
C THR A 82 -7.21 -13.07 22.49
N ILE A 83 -6.24 -12.16 22.33
CA ILE A 83 -6.52 -10.74 22.11
C ILE A 83 -7.26 -10.58 20.78
N LYS A 84 -8.49 -10.07 20.85
CA LYS A 84 -9.36 -9.76 19.72
C LYS A 84 -9.36 -8.26 19.40
N PRO A 85 -9.50 -7.88 18.12
CA PRO A 85 -9.75 -6.49 17.75
C PRO A 85 -11.07 -6.04 18.36
N LEU A 86 -11.18 -4.74 18.59
CA LEU A 86 -12.42 -4.14 19.06
C LEU A 86 -13.41 -4.10 17.91
N ASP A 87 -14.60 -4.67 18.13
CA ASP A 87 -15.67 -4.65 17.13
C ASP A 87 -16.34 -3.27 17.07
N ASP A 88 -16.52 -2.64 18.24
CA ASP A 88 -17.13 -1.32 18.39
C ASP A 88 -16.34 -0.46 19.40
N ALA A 89 -16.26 0.84 19.10
CA ALA A 89 -15.65 1.88 19.93
C ALA A 89 -16.04 3.25 19.39
N GLU A 90 -15.78 4.30 20.16
CA GLU A 90 -15.79 5.68 19.66
C GLU A 90 -14.60 5.87 18.71
N TRP A 91 -14.80 5.49 17.45
CA TRP A 91 -13.84 5.63 16.38
C TRP A 91 -13.67 7.09 15.99
N ALA A 92 -12.45 7.46 15.62
CA ALA A 92 -12.20 8.77 15.05
C ALA A 92 -12.99 8.92 13.72
N PRO A 93 -13.61 10.09 13.45
CA PRO A 93 -14.60 10.23 12.38
C PRO A 93 -14.13 9.77 11.01
N ASP A 94 -12.91 10.12 10.61
CA ASP A 94 -12.32 9.82 9.30
C ASP A 94 -12.01 8.33 9.07
N VAL A 95 -12.09 7.50 10.11
CA VAL A 95 -11.92 6.04 10.06
C VAL A 95 -13.07 5.29 10.74
N ALA A 96 -14.21 5.97 10.94
CA ALA A 96 -15.31 5.43 11.72
C ALA A 96 -16.04 4.29 11.01
N ARG A 97 -16.09 4.31 9.68
CA ARG A 97 -16.87 3.35 8.88
C ARG A 97 -16.00 2.46 8.01
N GLN A 98 -16.41 1.20 7.90
CA GLN A 98 -15.80 0.19 7.06
C GLN A 98 -16.57 0.12 5.74
N VAL A 99 -15.89 0.34 4.61
CA VAL A 99 -16.53 0.19 3.29
C VAL A 99 -17.03 -1.24 3.09
N THR A 100 -18.22 -1.38 2.53
CA THR A 100 -18.77 -2.65 2.04
C THR A 100 -19.26 -2.49 0.60
N GLY A 101 -19.32 -3.59 -0.13
CA GLY A 101 -19.74 -3.58 -1.53
C GLY A 101 -20.56 -4.77 -1.94
N THR A 102 -21.55 -4.53 -2.80
CA THR A 102 -22.38 -5.57 -3.43
C THR A 102 -22.23 -5.50 -4.94
N LEU A 103 -22.15 -6.66 -5.58
CA LEU A 103 -22.03 -6.78 -7.04
C LEU A 103 -23.33 -7.32 -7.63
N ASP A 104 -23.89 -6.60 -8.60
CA ASP A 104 -24.99 -7.05 -9.44
C ASP A 104 -24.56 -6.99 -10.91
N GLY A 105 -24.20 -8.14 -11.47
CA GLY A 105 -23.57 -8.23 -12.79
C GLY A 105 -22.25 -7.43 -12.86
N ASN A 106 -22.26 -6.34 -13.62
CA ASN A 106 -21.12 -5.42 -13.73
C ASN A 106 -21.26 -4.18 -12.84
N LEU A 107 -22.38 -3.99 -12.15
CA LEU A 107 -22.61 -2.84 -11.29
C LEU A 107 -22.12 -3.13 -9.87
N LEU A 108 -21.06 -2.45 -9.46
CA LEU A 108 -20.54 -2.44 -8.11
C LEU A 108 -21.19 -1.29 -7.33
N THR A 109 -21.95 -1.62 -6.28
CA THR A 109 -22.48 -0.62 -5.34
C THR A 109 -21.69 -0.68 -4.05
N LEU A 110 -21.07 0.43 -3.67
CA LEU A 110 -20.31 0.59 -2.43
C LEU A 110 -21.10 1.42 -1.43
N LYS A 111 -21.12 0.99 -0.19
CA LYS A 111 -21.65 1.74 0.96
C LYS A 111 -20.50 2.25 1.81
N ASP A 112 -20.74 3.38 2.47
CA ASP A 112 -19.77 4.07 3.31
C ASP A 112 -18.51 4.50 2.52
N VAL A 113 -18.71 5.05 1.32
CA VAL A 113 -17.66 5.72 0.57
C VAL A 113 -17.45 7.11 1.16
N ARG A 114 -16.23 7.40 1.59
CA ARG A 114 -15.84 8.67 2.22
C ARG A 114 -15.70 9.78 1.19
N ASP A 115 -16.29 10.93 1.48
CA ASP A 115 -16.27 12.12 0.62
C ASP A 115 -16.14 13.40 1.46
N PHE A 116 -15.21 13.38 2.41
CA PHE A 116 -15.10 14.45 3.40
C PHE A 116 -14.62 15.76 2.77
N GLU A 117 -15.21 16.86 3.22
CA GLU A 117 -14.79 18.21 2.82
C GLU A 117 -13.87 18.80 3.88
N TRP A 118 -12.56 18.82 3.59
CA TRP A 118 -11.54 19.22 4.54
C TRP A 118 -11.28 20.73 4.53
N ARG A 119 -11.26 21.33 5.73
CA ARG A 119 -10.78 22.70 5.98
C ARG A 119 -9.47 22.69 6.77
N SER A 120 -9.32 21.76 7.70
CA SER A 120 -8.07 21.41 8.39
C SER A 120 -8.09 19.94 8.80
N ASP A 121 -7.01 19.42 9.40
CA ASP A 121 -6.93 18.01 9.83
C ASP A 121 -7.94 17.66 10.96
N ILE A 122 -8.51 18.68 11.60
CA ILE A 122 -9.49 18.53 12.68
C ILE A 122 -10.84 19.22 12.40
N ASP A 123 -10.95 19.96 11.30
CA ASP A 123 -12.19 20.63 10.87
C ASP A 123 -12.54 20.20 9.44
N PHE A 124 -13.61 19.42 9.33
CA PHE A 124 -14.09 18.87 8.08
C PHE A 124 -15.59 18.60 8.18
N ALA A 125 -16.28 18.56 7.03
CA ALA A 125 -17.64 18.06 6.96
C ALA A 125 -17.62 16.58 6.60
N GLU A 126 -18.28 15.76 7.41
CA GLU A 126 -18.39 14.32 7.16
C GLU A 126 -19.46 14.03 6.12
N HIS A 127 -19.06 13.37 5.03
CA HIS A 127 -19.99 12.82 4.05
C HIS A 127 -19.65 11.36 3.77
N TRP A 128 -20.56 10.48 4.16
CA TRP A 128 -20.51 9.05 3.88
C TRP A 128 -21.59 8.71 2.87
N THR A 129 -21.18 8.25 1.70
CA THR A 129 -22.07 8.12 0.54
C THR A 129 -22.20 6.66 0.10
N THR A 130 -23.32 6.34 -0.55
CA THR A 130 -23.46 5.11 -1.33
C THR A 130 -23.24 5.46 -2.80
N ARG A 131 -22.32 4.77 -3.48
CA ARG A 131 -21.97 5.06 -4.87
C ARG A 131 -21.99 3.78 -5.70
N THR A 132 -22.49 3.88 -6.93
CA THR A 132 -22.53 2.77 -7.89
C THR A 132 -21.59 3.05 -9.06
N TYR A 133 -20.86 2.02 -9.47
CA TYR A 133 -19.86 2.05 -10.53
C TYR A 133 -20.09 0.89 -11.49
N ASP A 134 -20.00 1.16 -12.80
CA ASP A 134 -19.97 0.10 -13.80
C ASP A 134 -18.54 -0.39 -13.99
N LEU A 135 -18.26 -1.63 -13.58
CA LEU A 135 -16.94 -2.24 -13.67
C LEU A 135 -16.44 -2.41 -15.10
N SER A 136 -17.33 -2.44 -16.10
CA SER A 136 -16.93 -2.46 -17.52
C SER A 136 -16.29 -1.15 -17.98
N THR A 137 -16.50 -0.07 -17.22
CA THR A 137 -15.95 1.25 -17.51
C THR A 137 -14.63 1.55 -16.80
N VAL A 138 -14.08 0.61 -16.01
CA VAL A 138 -12.76 0.76 -15.39
C VAL A 138 -11.70 0.83 -16.48
N GLN A 139 -10.87 1.87 -16.47
CA GLN A 139 -9.84 2.08 -17.50
C GLN A 139 -8.42 2.02 -16.95
N THR A 140 -8.22 2.57 -15.75
CA THR A 140 -6.89 2.84 -15.20
C THR A 140 -6.81 2.46 -13.73
N ALA A 141 -5.59 2.14 -13.28
CA ALA A 141 -5.24 2.02 -11.88
C ALA A 141 -4.00 2.89 -11.62
N ASP A 142 -4.04 3.68 -10.55
CA ASP A 142 -2.98 4.62 -10.19
C ASP A 142 -2.52 4.32 -8.76
N LEU A 143 -1.20 4.25 -8.57
CA LEU A 143 -0.57 4.08 -7.28
C LEU A 143 -0.23 5.45 -6.71
N PHE A 144 -0.72 5.74 -5.50
CA PHE A 144 -0.36 6.92 -4.74
C PHE A 144 0.57 6.56 -3.59
N MET A 145 1.60 7.37 -3.42
CA MET A 145 2.58 7.28 -2.34
C MET A 145 2.57 8.59 -1.57
N SER A 146 2.22 8.55 -0.29
CA SER A 146 2.27 9.73 0.58
C SER A 146 3.39 9.62 1.59
N TYR A 147 4.34 10.56 1.60
CA TYR A 147 5.49 10.55 2.51
C TYR A 147 5.37 11.66 3.55
N TRP A 148 5.45 11.28 4.83
CA TRP A 148 5.47 12.23 5.96
C TRP A 148 6.67 12.04 6.90
N ALA A 149 7.36 10.89 6.83
CA ALA A 149 8.44 10.52 7.75
C ALA A 149 9.69 10.03 6.99
N GLY A 150 10.10 10.79 5.98
CA GLY A 150 11.25 10.48 5.12
C GLY A 150 10.95 9.43 4.03
N PRO A 151 11.97 9.00 3.27
CA PRO A 151 11.77 8.27 2.01
C PRO A 151 11.48 6.77 2.19
N LYS A 152 11.63 6.22 3.40
CA LYS A 152 11.59 4.77 3.65
C LYS A 152 10.18 4.24 3.94
N MET A 153 9.28 5.10 4.40
CA MET A 153 7.91 4.74 4.73
C MET A 153 6.97 5.68 4.02
N ALA A 154 5.98 5.09 3.35
CA ALA A 154 4.95 5.83 2.66
C ALA A 154 3.59 5.22 2.94
N HIS A 155 2.56 6.05 2.81
CA HIS A 155 1.18 5.62 2.90
C HIS A 155 0.76 5.30 1.49
N VAL A 156 0.57 4.02 1.23
CA VAL A 156 0.25 3.49 -0.09
C VAL A 156 -1.25 3.53 -0.26
N MET A 157 -1.72 4.13 -1.35
CA MET A 157 -3.12 4.14 -1.73
C MET A 157 -3.25 3.72 -3.20
N MET A 158 -4.39 3.17 -3.56
CA MET A 158 -4.72 2.79 -4.94
C MET A 158 -5.91 3.60 -5.40
N SER A 159 -5.93 4.02 -6.66
CA SER A 159 -7.09 4.66 -7.25
C SER A 159 -7.46 4.05 -8.59
N PHE A 160 -8.77 3.89 -8.83
CA PHE A 160 -9.31 3.32 -10.05
C PHE A 160 -10.05 4.39 -10.84
N GLY A 161 -9.62 4.64 -12.08
CA GLY A 161 -10.26 5.60 -12.97
C GLY A 161 -11.26 4.93 -13.91
N PHE A 162 -12.43 5.55 -14.05
CA PHE A 162 -13.53 5.11 -14.89
C PHE A 162 -13.65 5.98 -16.16
N SER A 163 -14.32 5.47 -17.20
CA SER A 163 -14.47 6.17 -18.48
C SER A 163 -15.30 7.45 -18.40
N ASP A 164 -16.10 7.60 -17.36
CA ASP A 164 -16.91 8.79 -17.09
C ASP A 164 -16.13 9.90 -16.35
N GLY A 165 -14.83 9.69 -16.10
CA GLY A 165 -13.95 10.64 -15.44
C GLY A 165 -13.97 10.57 -13.92
N ARG A 166 -14.76 9.67 -13.32
CA ARG A 166 -14.71 9.42 -11.86
C ARG A 166 -13.47 8.62 -11.49
N TYR A 167 -12.99 8.86 -10.27
CA TYR A 167 -11.90 8.12 -9.66
C TYR A 167 -12.33 7.63 -8.27
N LEU A 168 -11.97 6.39 -7.96
CA LEU A 168 -12.27 5.76 -6.68
C LEU A 168 -10.97 5.37 -5.99
N ALA A 169 -10.62 6.10 -4.94
CA ALA A 169 -9.44 5.83 -4.15
C ALA A 169 -9.72 4.83 -3.03
N TRP A 170 -8.72 4.05 -2.68
CA TRP A 170 -8.72 3.03 -1.65
C TRP A 170 -7.51 3.18 -0.76
N SER A 171 -7.77 3.08 0.54
CA SER A 171 -6.77 3.23 1.58
C SER A 171 -6.98 2.18 2.67
N ILE A 172 -5.88 1.56 3.11
CA ILE A 172 -5.85 0.60 4.22
C ILE A 172 -5.28 1.36 5.42
N GLU A 173 -6.12 1.61 6.41
CA GLU A 173 -5.85 2.57 7.49
C GLU A 173 -5.91 1.90 8.86
N VAL A 174 -5.27 2.57 9.82
CA VAL A 174 -5.45 2.24 11.23
C VAL A 174 -6.79 2.76 11.72
N ARG A 175 -7.67 1.86 12.18
CA ARG A 175 -8.95 2.21 12.80
C ARG A 175 -8.71 2.65 14.24
N ARG A 176 -8.35 3.92 14.41
CA ARG A 176 -8.04 4.52 15.72
C ARG A 176 -9.31 5.05 16.41
N ARG A 177 -9.30 5.01 17.74
CA ARG A 177 -10.30 5.70 18.57
C ARG A 177 -10.11 7.22 18.50
N VAL A 178 -11.12 7.99 18.90
CA VAL A 178 -10.99 9.45 19.08
C VAL A 178 -9.78 9.79 19.96
N GLY A 179 -8.95 10.74 19.52
CA GLY A 179 -7.69 11.11 20.18
C GLY A 179 -6.55 10.10 20.02
N GLY A 180 -6.81 8.93 19.44
CA GLY A 180 -5.79 7.92 19.13
C GLY A 180 -4.87 8.37 18.00
N LYS A 181 -3.61 7.92 18.05
CA LYS A 181 -2.58 8.19 17.05
C LYS A 181 -2.05 6.89 16.44
N PHE A 182 -1.54 6.97 15.22
CA PHE A 182 -0.81 5.88 14.59
C PHE A 182 0.52 5.61 15.33
N SER A 183 0.87 4.34 15.49
CA SER A 183 2.19 3.96 16.03
C SER A 183 2.69 2.69 15.36
N PRO A 184 3.74 2.76 14.52
CA PRO A 184 4.25 1.59 13.81
C PRO A 184 4.58 0.41 14.73
N ILE A 185 5.15 0.69 15.91
CA ILE A 185 5.52 -0.32 16.89
C ILE A 185 4.28 -0.82 17.62
N ALA A 186 3.42 0.06 18.13
CA ALA A 186 2.24 -0.40 18.87
C ALA A 186 1.32 -1.25 17.99
N ASP A 187 1.18 -0.90 16.71
CA ASP A 187 0.33 -1.61 15.76
C ASP A 187 0.93 -2.95 15.31
N LEU A 188 2.26 -3.15 15.39
CA LEU A 188 2.85 -4.49 15.31
C LEU A 188 2.35 -5.41 16.45
N PHE A 189 1.96 -4.80 17.58
CA PHE A 189 1.54 -5.44 18.81
C PHE A 189 0.02 -5.34 19.04
N LYS A 190 -0.81 -5.50 17.98
CA LYS A 190 -2.29 -5.59 18.09
C LYS A 190 -2.94 -4.37 18.77
N SER A 191 -2.43 -3.16 18.55
CA SER A 191 -2.97 -1.97 19.23
C SER A 191 -4.30 -1.52 18.64
N ASN A 192 -4.36 -1.33 17.33
CA ASN A 192 -5.54 -0.83 16.65
C ASN A 192 -6.08 -1.84 15.61
N PRO A 193 -7.42 -1.92 15.43
CA PRO A 193 -7.99 -2.63 14.30
C PRO A 193 -7.61 -2.00 12.96
N LEU A 194 -7.77 -2.80 11.92
CA LEU A 194 -7.67 -2.38 10.52
C LEU A 194 -9.02 -1.81 10.06
N VAL A 195 -9.00 -0.81 9.18
CA VAL A 195 -10.15 -0.40 8.37
C VAL A 195 -9.72 -0.21 6.93
N ILE A 196 -10.61 -0.53 5.99
CA ILE A 196 -10.43 -0.20 4.56
C ILE A 196 -11.40 0.92 4.23
N ILE A 197 -10.87 1.99 3.67
CA ILE A 197 -11.61 3.17 3.24
C ILE A 197 -11.63 3.21 1.72
N ALA A 198 -12.82 3.22 1.13
CA ALA A 198 -13.00 3.70 -0.24
C ALA A 198 -13.43 5.18 -0.17
N ALA A 199 -12.87 6.02 -1.01
CA ALA A 199 -13.08 7.46 -0.93
C ALA A 199 -12.99 8.16 -2.29
N ASP A 200 -13.53 9.38 -2.34
CA ASP A 200 -13.17 10.37 -3.35
C ASP A 200 -11.68 10.74 -3.22
N GLU A 201 -11.00 11.01 -4.32
CA GLU A 201 -9.59 11.44 -4.26
C GLU A 201 -9.44 12.82 -3.60
N ARG A 202 -10.43 13.71 -3.78
CA ARG A 202 -10.42 15.04 -3.12
C ARG A 202 -10.42 14.93 -1.61
N ASP A 203 -11.02 13.86 -1.10
CA ASP A 203 -10.99 13.54 0.31
C ASP A 203 -9.62 12.93 0.68
N VAL A 204 -9.35 11.69 0.24
CA VAL A 204 -8.26 10.90 0.83
C VAL A 204 -6.86 11.31 0.34
N ILE A 205 -6.75 11.78 -0.90
CA ILE A 205 -5.49 12.31 -1.46
C ILE A 205 -5.37 13.80 -1.16
N GLY A 206 -6.48 14.53 -1.24
CA GLY A 206 -6.54 15.97 -0.96
C GLY A 206 -6.18 16.32 0.47
N VAL A 207 -6.65 15.59 1.48
CA VAL A 207 -6.25 15.85 2.88
C VAL A 207 -4.75 15.75 3.08
N ARG A 208 -4.08 14.82 2.39
CA ARG A 208 -2.64 14.61 2.51
C ARG A 208 -1.84 15.71 1.83
N SER A 209 -2.20 16.02 0.58
CA SER A 209 -1.49 17.01 -0.24
C SER A 209 -1.81 18.47 0.12
N ASN A 210 -3.08 18.81 0.35
CA ASN A 210 -3.52 20.19 0.55
C ASN A 210 -3.64 20.61 2.02
N VAL A 211 -3.89 19.67 2.93
CA VAL A 211 -4.15 20.00 4.36
C VAL A 211 -2.95 19.64 5.23
N ARG A 212 -2.41 18.44 5.09
CA ARG A 212 -1.27 17.96 5.89
C ARG A 212 0.09 18.34 5.31
N GLY A 213 0.14 18.74 4.04
CA GLY A 213 1.40 19.08 3.36
C GLY A 213 2.35 17.89 3.19
N GLU A 214 1.80 16.67 3.11
CA GLU A 214 2.57 15.47 2.83
C GLU A 214 3.12 15.51 1.39
N ASP A 215 4.30 14.92 1.16
CA ASP A 215 4.82 14.72 -0.20
C ASP A 215 4.03 13.59 -0.86
N VAL A 216 3.09 13.97 -1.74
CA VAL A 216 2.24 13.02 -2.44
C VAL A 216 2.73 12.83 -3.87
N GLN A 217 2.92 11.57 -4.24
CA GLN A 217 3.34 11.16 -5.57
C GLN A 217 2.30 10.24 -6.20
N ILE A 218 2.04 10.42 -7.50
CA ILE A 218 1.17 9.57 -8.31
C ILE A 218 1.97 8.83 -9.39
N TYR A 219 1.76 7.52 -9.47
CA TYR A 219 2.36 6.63 -10.45
C TYR A 219 1.26 5.94 -11.25
N ARG A 220 1.20 6.22 -12.56
CA ARG A 220 0.23 5.59 -13.46
C ARG A 220 0.65 4.15 -13.75
N LEU A 221 -0.19 3.17 -13.44
CA LEU A 221 0.18 1.75 -13.60
C LEU A 221 -0.12 1.26 -15.02
N LYS A 222 0.76 0.40 -15.53
CA LYS A 222 0.59 -0.40 -16.75
C LYS A 222 -0.33 -1.61 -16.51
N ALA A 223 -1.47 -1.37 -15.87
CA ALA A 223 -2.50 -2.39 -15.65
C ALA A 223 -3.44 -2.45 -16.88
N SER A 224 -3.88 -3.65 -17.28
CA SER A 224 -5.02 -3.79 -18.20
C SER A 224 -6.33 -3.42 -17.47
N PRO A 225 -7.42 -3.10 -18.19
CA PRO A 225 -8.72 -2.82 -17.56
C PRO A 225 -9.20 -4.01 -16.72
N ASP A 226 -9.00 -5.22 -17.22
CA ASP A 226 -9.32 -6.46 -16.52
C ASP A 226 -8.51 -6.61 -15.23
N ALA A 227 -7.20 -6.36 -15.26
CA ALA A 227 -6.36 -6.42 -14.08
C ALA A 227 -6.74 -5.36 -13.04
N ALA A 228 -7.05 -4.13 -13.48
CA ALA A 228 -7.54 -3.07 -12.60
C ALA A 228 -8.89 -3.43 -11.97
N ARG A 229 -9.81 -4.01 -12.75
CA ARG A 229 -11.10 -4.52 -12.26
C ARG A 229 -10.92 -5.64 -11.24
N SER A 230 -10.04 -6.59 -11.50
CA SER A 230 -9.72 -7.67 -10.56
C SER A 230 -9.18 -7.11 -9.24
N LEU A 231 -8.26 -6.13 -9.30
CA LEU A 231 -7.73 -5.50 -8.07
C LEU A 231 -8.82 -4.79 -7.28
N LEU A 232 -9.69 -4.04 -7.96
CA LEU A 232 -10.81 -3.36 -7.33
C LEU A 232 -11.74 -4.36 -6.61
N LEU A 233 -12.03 -5.49 -7.24
CA LEU A 233 -12.85 -6.54 -6.62
C LEU A 233 -12.17 -7.20 -5.41
N GLU A 234 -10.85 -7.33 -5.41
CA GLU A 234 -10.11 -7.81 -4.23
C GLU A 234 -10.23 -6.82 -3.06
N TYR A 235 -10.17 -5.52 -3.31
CA TYR A 235 -10.43 -4.51 -2.26
C TYR A 235 -11.84 -4.61 -1.68
N VAL A 236 -12.85 -4.85 -2.54
CA VAL A 236 -14.24 -5.04 -2.11
C VAL A 236 -14.38 -6.32 -1.28
N SER A 237 -13.75 -7.41 -1.71
CA SER A 237 -13.72 -8.68 -0.99
C SER A 237 -13.08 -8.54 0.39
N ASP A 238 -11.89 -7.92 0.46
CA ASP A 238 -11.18 -7.65 1.72
C ASP A 238 -12.03 -6.73 2.63
N GLY A 239 -12.70 -5.71 2.09
CA GLY A 239 -13.59 -4.82 2.84
C GLY A 239 -14.81 -5.52 3.44
N ASN A 240 -15.49 -6.37 2.65
CA ASN A 240 -16.61 -7.19 3.12
C ASN A 240 -16.19 -8.24 4.15
N ALA A 241 -15.01 -8.86 3.95
CA ALA A 241 -14.47 -9.80 4.93
C ALA A 241 -14.17 -9.09 6.26
N LEU A 242 -13.59 -7.89 6.20
CA LEU A 242 -13.26 -7.12 7.40
C LEU A 242 -14.49 -6.59 8.14
N SER A 243 -15.59 -6.28 7.42
CA SER A 243 -16.85 -5.86 8.04
C SER A 243 -17.54 -6.99 8.83
N THR A 244 -17.26 -8.25 8.50
CA THR A 244 -17.81 -9.43 9.20
C THR A 244 -16.86 -9.99 10.24
N LYS A 245 -15.56 -9.90 10.00
CA LYS A 245 -14.50 -10.39 10.88
C LYS A 245 -13.40 -9.34 11.02
N PRO A 246 -13.51 -8.46 12.04
CA PRO A 246 -12.48 -7.48 12.31
C PRO A 246 -11.10 -8.12 12.48
N ALA A 247 -10.07 -7.41 12.04
CA ALA A 247 -8.68 -7.83 12.14
C ALA A 247 -7.84 -6.67 12.69
N PHE A 248 -6.69 -6.99 13.28
CA PHE A 248 -5.73 -5.98 13.68
C PHE A 248 -5.01 -5.40 12.47
N TYR A 249 -4.74 -4.10 12.50
CA TYR A 249 -3.70 -3.54 11.66
C TYR A 249 -2.34 -4.02 12.15
N ASN A 250 -1.43 -4.27 11.22
CA ASN A 250 -0.04 -4.66 11.42
C ASN A 250 0.82 -3.88 10.41
N SER A 251 1.75 -3.08 10.95
CA SER A 251 2.60 -2.18 10.17
C SER A 251 3.48 -2.86 9.12
N ILE A 252 3.68 -4.18 9.20
CA ILE A 252 4.50 -4.95 8.26
C ILE A 252 3.61 -5.74 7.30
N THR A 253 2.52 -6.35 7.80
CA THR A 253 1.77 -7.38 7.07
C THR A 253 0.37 -6.97 6.64
N THR A 254 -0.12 -5.78 7.01
CA THR A 254 -1.41 -5.27 6.54
C THR A 254 -1.25 -3.85 6.02
N ASN A 255 -1.18 -3.72 4.72
CA ASN A 255 -1.13 -2.45 3.99
C ASN A 255 -1.58 -2.71 2.54
N CYS A 256 -1.76 -1.64 1.76
CA CYS A 256 -2.11 -1.77 0.34
C CYS A 256 -1.10 -2.60 -0.45
N THR A 257 0.18 -2.63 -0.06
CA THR A 257 1.21 -3.49 -0.66
C THR A 257 0.88 -4.97 -0.51
N THR A 258 0.38 -5.41 0.65
CA THR A 258 -0.02 -6.81 0.85
C THR A 258 -1.22 -7.22 0.00
N THR A 259 -2.20 -6.32 -0.21
CA THR A 259 -3.32 -6.56 -1.15
C THR A 259 -2.82 -6.68 -2.59
N ILE A 260 -1.90 -5.81 -3.02
CA ILE A 260 -1.28 -5.90 -4.35
C ILE A 260 -0.53 -7.23 -4.50
N VAL A 261 0.25 -7.64 -3.50
CA VAL A 261 0.98 -8.92 -3.50
C VAL A 261 0.01 -10.11 -3.57
N LYS A 262 -1.11 -10.09 -2.84
CA LYS A 262 -2.15 -11.14 -2.95
C LYS A 262 -2.64 -11.28 -4.40
N MET A 263 -2.91 -10.16 -5.07
CA MET A 263 -3.37 -10.18 -6.46
C MET A 263 -2.27 -10.67 -7.42
N MET A 264 -1.03 -10.20 -7.27
CA MET A 264 0.10 -10.68 -8.11
C MET A 264 0.28 -12.20 -8.00
N ARG A 265 0.11 -12.76 -6.81
CA ARG A 265 0.13 -14.21 -6.59
C ARG A 265 -1.02 -14.92 -7.29
N ALA A 266 -2.22 -14.35 -7.24
CA ALA A 266 -3.41 -14.94 -7.87
C ALA A 266 -3.28 -15.06 -9.39
N VAL A 267 -2.49 -14.19 -10.03
CA VAL A 267 -2.20 -14.23 -11.47
C VAL A 267 -0.92 -15.01 -11.83
N GLY A 268 -0.34 -15.75 -10.87
CA GLY A 268 0.77 -16.66 -11.10
C GLY A 268 2.16 -16.00 -11.13
N ASP A 269 2.29 -14.75 -10.69
CA ASP A 269 3.60 -14.12 -10.51
C ASP A 269 4.23 -14.68 -9.22
N PRO A 270 5.42 -15.32 -9.27
CA PRO A 270 6.06 -15.87 -8.08
C PRO A 270 6.22 -14.80 -7.00
N ILE A 271 5.91 -15.19 -5.76
CA ILE A 271 5.93 -14.32 -4.59
C ILE A 271 7.27 -13.57 -4.52
N PRO A 272 7.28 -12.24 -4.66
CA PRO A 272 8.52 -11.50 -4.61
C PRO A 272 8.96 -11.45 -3.15
N PHE A 273 10.02 -12.17 -2.80
CA PHE A 273 10.73 -11.96 -1.55
C PHE A 273 11.58 -10.69 -1.70
N ASP A 274 10.91 -9.54 -1.85
CA ASP A 274 11.54 -8.24 -2.08
C ASP A 274 11.38 -7.37 -0.83
N TRP A 275 12.51 -6.90 -0.30
CA TRP A 275 12.56 -6.09 0.92
C TRP A 275 11.78 -4.77 0.79
N ARG A 276 11.58 -4.26 -0.44
CA ARG A 276 10.83 -3.03 -0.75
C ARG A 276 9.34 -3.18 -0.47
N LEU A 277 8.84 -4.41 -0.29
CA LEU A 277 7.46 -4.65 0.16
C LEU A 277 7.28 -4.39 1.66
N ILE A 278 8.37 -4.48 2.44
CA ILE A 278 8.40 -4.12 3.87
C ILE A 278 8.73 -2.63 4.02
N VAL A 279 9.74 -2.15 3.27
CA VAL A 279 10.13 -0.74 3.23
C VAL A 279 9.43 -0.07 2.07
N ASN A 280 8.12 0.09 2.23
CA ASN A 280 7.18 0.43 1.16
C ASN A 280 7.40 1.81 0.51
N GLY A 281 8.24 2.68 1.07
CA GLY A 281 8.67 3.91 0.39
C GLY A 281 9.43 3.67 -0.93
N TYR A 282 9.94 2.45 -1.16
CA TYR A 282 10.60 2.04 -2.41
C TYR A 282 9.70 1.20 -3.32
N LEU A 283 8.38 1.21 -3.08
CA LEU A 283 7.41 0.49 -3.90
C LEU A 283 7.39 0.98 -5.37
N PRO A 284 7.60 2.28 -5.69
CA PRO A 284 7.71 2.72 -7.08
C PRO A 284 8.88 2.09 -7.83
N GLU A 285 10.05 1.98 -7.21
CA GLU A 285 11.22 1.31 -7.78
C GLU A 285 10.94 -0.16 -8.03
N TYR A 286 10.27 -0.82 -7.08
CA TYR A 286 9.81 -2.20 -7.26
C TYR A 286 8.84 -2.31 -8.45
N ALA A 287 7.83 -1.45 -8.54
CA ALA A 287 6.87 -1.44 -9.64
C ALA A 287 7.56 -1.14 -10.99
N TYR A 288 8.57 -0.28 -11.01
CA TYR A 288 9.38 0.03 -12.18
C TYR A 288 10.17 -1.19 -12.67
N ASP A 289 10.87 -1.89 -11.78
CA ASP A 289 11.64 -3.10 -12.09
C ASP A 289 10.75 -4.24 -12.61
N ARG A 290 9.50 -4.29 -12.16
CA ARG A 290 8.48 -5.24 -12.63
C ARG A 290 7.81 -4.81 -13.94
N GLY A 291 8.19 -3.65 -14.51
CA GLY A 291 7.59 -3.11 -15.74
C GLY A 291 6.15 -2.65 -15.59
N ALA A 292 5.70 -2.41 -14.35
CA ALA A 292 4.38 -1.91 -14.04
C ALA A 292 4.26 -0.39 -14.18
N LEU A 293 5.39 0.33 -14.31
CA LEU A 293 5.46 1.78 -14.57
C LEU A 293 6.00 2.06 -15.98
N ASP A 294 6.07 3.35 -16.34
CA ASP A 294 6.66 3.79 -17.60
C ASP A 294 8.19 3.67 -17.59
N THR A 295 8.71 2.61 -18.20
CA THR A 295 10.15 2.33 -18.25
C THR A 295 10.91 3.05 -19.38
N ARG A 296 10.26 3.97 -20.10
CA ARG A 296 10.91 4.79 -21.13
C ARG A 296 11.73 5.93 -20.53
N LEU A 297 11.43 6.32 -19.30
CA LEU A 297 12.14 7.34 -18.55
C LEU A 297 12.90 6.68 -17.39
N PRO A 298 14.09 7.18 -17.02
CA PRO A 298 14.75 6.76 -15.79
C PRO A 298 13.82 6.95 -14.58
N ILE A 299 13.87 6.04 -13.61
CA ILE A 299 13.00 6.09 -12.41
C ILE A 299 13.13 7.41 -11.66
N SER A 300 14.33 8.00 -11.58
CA SER A 300 14.55 9.32 -10.95
C SER A 300 13.71 10.41 -11.62
N THR A 301 13.68 10.45 -12.95
CA THR A 301 12.86 11.39 -13.72
C THR A 301 11.38 11.10 -13.54
N LEU A 302 10.98 9.83 -13.48
CA LEU A 302 9.59 9.45 -13.23
C LEU A 302 9.13 9.94 -11.84
N ARG A 303 9.97 9.83 -10.81
CA ARG A 303 9.69 10.37 -9.47
C ARG A 303 9.47 11.89 -9.52
N GLU A 304 10.30 12.63 -10.22
CA GLU A 304 10.15 14.09 -10.39
C GLU A 304 8.77 14.46 -10.96
N PHE A 305 8.31 13.75 -11.98
CA PHE A 305 6.98 13.98 -12.56
C PHE A 305 5.83 13.49 -11.67
N ALA A 306 6.07 12.49 -10.81
CA ALA A 306 5.07 11.89 -9.95
C ALA A 306 4.59 12.84 -8.84
N HIS A 307 5.44 13.77 -8.36
CA HIS A 307 5.07 14.73 -7.32
C HIS A 307 3.88 15.60 -7.74
N ILE A 308 2.79 15.58 -6.95
CA ILE A 308 1.56 16.31 -7.27
C ILE A 308 1.46 17.65 -6.54
N ASP A 309 2.36 17.97 -5.62
CA ASP A 309 2.28 19.09 -4.66
C ASP A 309 1.81 20.40 -5.31
N ASP A 310 2.50 20.85 -6.36
CA ASP A 310 2.14 22.08 -7.08
C ASP A 310 0.77 22.00 -7.76
N ARG A 311 0.43 20.85 -8.32
CA ARG A 311 -0.84 20.63 -9.03
C ARG A 311 -2.00 20.57 -8.05
N ALA A 312 -1.81 19.86 -6.93
CA ALA A 312 -2.76 19.75 -5.83
C ALA A 312 -3.01 21.12 -5.18
N ARG A 313 -1.95 21.87 -4.85
CA ARG A 313 -2.07 23.24 -4.31
C ARG A 313 -2.83 24.18 -5.25
N LYS A 314 -2.48 24.21 -6.54
CA LYS A 314 -3.14 25.07 -7.53
C LYS A 314 -4.59 24.69 -7.78
N SER A 315 -4.88 23.39 -7.79
CA SER A 315 -6.25 22.88 -7.92
C SER A 315 -7.11 23.22 -6.70
N GLY A 316 -6.50 23.33 -5.51
CA GLY A 316 -7.22 23.18 -4.26
C GLY A 316 -8.00 21.86 -4.22
N LEU A 317 -9.04 21.79 -3.39
CA LEU A 317 -9.96 20.64 -3.36
C LEU A 317 -11.14 20.82 -4.34
N SER A 318 -10.89 21.39 -5.52
CA SER A 318 -11.93 21.64 -6.54
C SER A 318 -12.49 20.33 -7.13
N PRO A 319 -13.68 20.33 -7.75
CA PRO A 319 -14.24 19.16 -8.45
C PRO A 319 -13.32 18.55 -9.52
N ASP A 320 -12.40 19.34 -10.07
CA ASP A 320 -11.44 18.93 -11.10
C ASP A 320 -10.14 18.32 -10.53
N PHE A 321 -9.99 18.24 -9.21
CA PHE A 321 -8.75 17.83 -8.52
C PHE A 321 -8.12 16.56 -9.10
N SER A 322 -8.90 15.47 -9.20
CA SER A 322 -8.43 14.19 -9.73
C SER A 322 -7.84 14.30 -11.14
N ARG A 323 -8.45 15.10 -12.00
CA ARG A 323 -7.98 15.33 -13.36
C ARG A 323 -6.71 16.19 -13.35
N LEU A 324 -6.66 17.23 -12.53
CA LEU A 324 -5.57 18.20 -12.49
C LEU A 324 -4.28 17.62 -11.89
N ILE A 325 -4.36 16.80 -10.84
CA ILE A 325 -3.15 16.18 -10.23
C ILE A 325 -2.42 15.21 -11.19
N ARG A 326 -3.12 14.73 -12.21
CA ARG A 326 -2.60 13.83 -13.26
C ARG A 326 -1.95 14.54 -14.44
N VAL A 327 -2.10 15.86 -14.57
CA VAL A 327 -1.56 16.62 -15.71
C VAL A 327 -0.04 16.51 -15.73
N GLY A 328 0.52 16.03 -16.85
CA GLY A 328 1.97 15.89 -17.04
C GLY A 328 2.59 14.64 -16.40
N VAL A 329 1.80 13.79 -15.74
CA VAL A 329 2.29 12.53 -15.17
C VAL A 329 2.48 11.51 -16.30
N PRO A 330 3.67 10.92 -16.48
CA PRO A 330 3.92 9.88 -17.48
C PRO A 330 2.93 8.73 -17.36
N TYR A 331 2.30 8.39 -18.47
CA TYR A 331 1.41 7.23 -18.58
C TYR A 331 2.07 6.17 -19.45
N PRO A 332 2.24 4.94 -18.97
CA PRO A 332 2.84 3.87 -19.77
C PRO A 332 1.95 3.58 -20.98
N HIS A 333 2.47 3.76 -22.19
CA HIS A 333 1.72 3.37 -23.38
C HIS A 333 1.52 1.84 -23.40
N ARG A 334 0.28 1.43 -23.67
CA ARG A 334 0.01 0.04 -24.00
C ARG A 334 0.45 -0.18 -25.44
N GLU A 335 1.59 -0.84 -25.64
CA GLU A 335 1.82 -1.51 -26.91
C GLU A 335 0.75 -2.61 -27.03
N TYR A 336 -0.19 -2.42 -27.95
CA TYR A 336 -1.07 -3.49 -28.39
C TYR A 336 -0.18 -4.54 -29.07
N ARG A 337 0.24 -5.55 -28.32
CA ARG A 337 0.90 -6.71 -28.89
C ARG A 337 -0.19 -7.47 -29.66
N PHE A 338 -0.34 -7.17 -30.95
CA PHE A 338 -1.11 -8.00 -31.88
C PHE A 338 -0.56 -9.42 -31.74
N ARG A 339 -1.30 -10.30 -31.08
CA ARG A 339 -1.03 -11.73 -31.11
C ARG A 339 -1.29 -12.12 -32.56
N LYS A 340 -0.24 -12.17 -33.37
CA LYS A 340 -0.30 -12.71 -34.72
C LYS A 340 -0.78 -14.16 -34.55
N GLY A 341 -2.07 -14.38 -34.78
CA GLY A 341 -2.64 -15.72 -34.77
C GLY A 341 -1.84 -16.53 -35.76
N ILE A 342 -1.16 -17.56 -35.26
CA ILE A 342 -0.73 -18.67 -36.09
C ILE A 342 -2.04 -19.27 -36.59
N ALA A 343 -2.38 -18.95 -37.83
CA ALA A 343 -3.44 -19.64 -38.54
C ALA A 343 -2.91 -21.05 -38.84
N ASP A 344 -3.25 -22.00 -37.97
CA ASP A 344 -3.26 -23.41 -38.35
C ASP A 344 -4.38 -23.60 -39.38
N GLY A 345 -4.04 -23.40 -40.65
CA GLY A 345 -4.86 -23.81 -41.79
C GLY A 345 -4.81 -25.33 -41.95
N PRO A 346 -5.92 -25.99 -42.29
CA PRO A 346 -5.97 -27.44 -42.37
C PRO A 346 -5.16 -27.94 -43.57
N LYS A 347 -4.30 -28.93 -43.35
CA LYS A 347 -3.70 -29.72 -44.43
C LYS A 347 -4.82 -30.44 -45.19
N ARG A 348 -5.07 -30.07 -46.45
CA ARG A 348 -5.70 -30.95 -47.44
C ARG A 348 -4.84 -31.04 -48.69
N GLN A 349 -4.73 -32.29 -49.14
CA GLN A 349 -3.96 -32.77 -50.27
C GLN A 349 -4.51 -32.24 -51.60
N GLY A 350 -3.59 -31.94 -52.52
CA GLY A 350 -3.67 -32.26 -53.95
C GLY A 350 -4.73 -31.56 -54.83
N GLY A 351 -4.24 -30.86 -55.86
CA GLY A 351 -4.89 -30.87 -57.17
C GLY A 351 -5.28 -29.52 -57.78
N CYS A 352 -4.59 -29.20 -58.88
CA CYS A 352 -5.05 -28.48 -60.08
C CYS A 352 -5.40 -26.98 -60.11
N LEU A 353 -4.67 -26.32 -61.02
CA LEU A 353 -5.10 -25.39 -62.08
C LEU A 353 -5.57 -23.96 -61.72
N VAL A 354 -4.68 -23.00 -62.06
CA VAL A 354 -4.84 -21.90 -63.03
C VAL A 354 -5.69 -20.64 -62.69
N GLU A 355 -5.09 -19.51 -63.10
CA GLU A 355 -5.63 -18.19 -63.52
C GLU A 355 -5.62 -16.96 -62.57
N LEU A 356 -4.66 -16.08 -62.90
CA LEU A 356 -4.76 -14.65 -63.27
C LEU A 356 -5.39 -13.54 -62.40
N ALA A 357 -4.76 -12.37 -62.59
CA ALA A 357 -5.16 -10.96 -62.42
C ALA A 357 -4.81 -10.31 -61.05
N LEU A 358 -3.74 -9.48 -60.91
CA LEU A 358 -3.44 -8.10 -61.39
C LEU A 358 -4.37 -7.00 -60.83
N VAL A 359 -3.75 -5.82 -60.53
CA VAL A 359 -4.30 -4.46 -60.24
C VAL A 359 -4.49 -4.16 -58.73
N VAL A 360 -4.00 -3.08 -58.08
CA VAL A 360 -3.29 -1.84 -58.49
C VAL A 360 -2.54 -1.17 -57.31
N SER A 361 -1.56 -0.35 -57.70
CA SER A 361 -0.65 0.56 -56.97
C SER A 361 -1.30 1.81 -56.31
N TRP A 362 -0.56 2.47 -55.39
CA TRP A 362 -0.28 3.93 -55.22
C TRP A 362 0.09 4.21 -53.73
N SER A 363 1.29 4.65 -53.29
CA SER A 363 2.07 5.90 -53.53
C SER A 363 1.30 7.15 -53.05
N SER A 364 1.77 8.13 -52.25
CA SER A 364 3.11 8.55 -51.77
C SER A 364 2.99 9.85 -50.91
N SER A 365 4.09 10.22 -50.22
CA SER A 365 4.57 11.59 -49.86
C SER A 365 3.95 12.33 -48.66
N SER A 366 4.67 12.67 -47.57
CA SER A 366 5.79 13.63 -47.37
C SER A 366 5.36 15.10 -47.35
N CYS A 367 5.56 15.81 -46.22
CA CYS A 367 5.83 17.26 -46.19
C CYS A 367 6.45 17.73 -44.85
N PHE A 368 7.08 18.90 -44.91
CA PHE A 368 8.29 19.37 -44.19
C PHE A 368 8.01 20.63 -43.33
N PHE A 369 9.06 21.16 -42.66
CA PHE A 369 9.21 22.46 -41.93
C PHE A 369 8.67 22.56 -40.50
N ALA A 370 9.21 23.34 -39.55
CA ALA A 370 10.51 23.96 -39.23
C ALA A 370 10.28 24.84 -37.97
N SER A 371 11.30 25.00 -37.13
CA SER A 371 11.36 25.92 -35.97
C SER A 371 11.65 27.37 -36.41
N PRO A 372 11.40 28.39 -35.55
CA PRO A 372 12.55 29.01 -34.87
C PRO A 372 12.33 29.48 -33.41
N ARG A 373 13.47 29.70 -32.73
CA ARG A 373 13.70 30.21 -31.35
C ARG A 373 13.42 31.71 -31.15
N ARG A 374 13.20 32.13 -29.89
CA ARG A 374 13.60 33.39 -29.19
C ARG A 374 13.29 33.21 -27.68
N SER A 375 14.23 33.19 -26.72
CA SER A 375 15.09 34.23 -26.08
C SER A 375 14.40 35.14 -25.05
N ALA A 376 14.83 35.05 -23.78
CA ALA A 376 15.03 36.09 -22.73
C ALA A 376 14.60 35.52 -21.34
N ARG A 377 15.39 35.44 -20.25
CA ARG A 377 16.30 36.31 -19.47
C ARG A 377 15.65 36.72 -18.11
N ALA A 378 16.25 36.22 -17.03
CA ALA A 378 16.54 36.85 -15.72
C ALA A 378 15.51 36.94 -14.56
N SER A 379 16.13 36.82 -13.36
CA SER A 379 15.70 37.11 -11.96
C SER A 379 14.84 36.04 -11.27
N GLY A 380 15.17 35.48 -10.10
CA GLY A 380 16.17 35.81 -9.09
C GLY A 380 15.57 36.61 -7.92
N ARG A 381 15.01 35.91 -6.92
CA ARG A 381 14.79 36.29 -5.50
C ARG A 381 14.22 35.07 -4.77
N GLU A 382 15.04 34.43 -3.94
CA GLU A 382 15.06 34.54 -2.46
C GLU A 382 13.95 33.71 -1.80
N ILE A 383 14.38 32.57 -1.23
CA ILE A 383 13.65 31.69 -0.33
C ILE A 383 14.34 31.84 1.03
N GLU A 384 13.68 32.54 1.96
CA GLU A 384 13.89 32.37 3.41
C GLU A 384 12.90 31.27 3.86
N SER A 385 13.38 30.09 4.27
CA SER A 385 13.70 29.75 5.67
C SER A 385 12.50 29.91 6.62
N MET A 386 11.86 28.79 6.97
CA MET A 386 11.55 28.51 8.37
C MET A 386 11.30 27.00 8.57
N ALA A 387 12.22 26.41 9.33
CA ALA A 387 12.14 25.11 9.97
C ALA A 387 11.68 25.27 11.43
N ALA A 388 11.34 24.15 12.06
CA ALA A 388 10.92 23.95 13.47
C ALA A 388 9.39 24.13 13.67
N ASP A 389 8.65 23.20 14.28
CA ASP A 389 8.93 22.49 15.52
C ASP A 389 8.41 21.04 15.57
N HIS A 390 9.18 20.18 16.23
CA HIS A 390 8.79 18.88 16.75
C HIS A 390 8.64 18.98 18.27
N VAL A 391 7.48 18.59 18.80
CA VAL A 391 7.25 18.15 20.20
C VAL A 391 6.32 16.93 20.18
#